data_AF-A0A964R6G0-F1
#
_entry.id   AF-A0A964R6G0-F1
#
_cell.length_a   1.000
_cell.length_b   1.000
_cell.length_c   1.000
_cell.angle_alpha   90.00
_cell.angle_beta   90.00
_cell.angle_gamma   90.00
#
_symmetry.space_group_name_H-M   'P 1'
#
loop_
_entity.id
_entity.type
_entity.pdbx_description
1 polymer ?
#
loop_
_entity_poly.entity_id
_entity_poly.type
_entity_poly.pdbx_seq_one_letter_code
_entity_poly.pdbx_strand_id
1 'polypeptide(L)'
;MKNRCGYRRIFGWILLGWAVVCSLQAGPPLPLQLSLEEGAWREEVLGHYNGAIRIHEQLLEQPNVPDRIRVEAMHRLGICYTMKGNLIPAVNLFLKLLREFPDTEPFSQKASHNLLLLSPESNPSDRSWFQDERLFLGDLALVLDGALAHSEIHSATEVANEIMGALRMMRRQLSGQDLQSVDRTLRAMESLEASLASPRTAGIRAGWMQSPGRSWMIDRDSLFAPDDANAAVVECRDGLSRALVAEDAAEIRRQAGRAARWADPVVRAGEESLTAGYLKLIQESTAAVALRASDGRFREARAVWLQSSRTLNRAFGAFTLHVSGLSDFPEEIRPQLVAVLTGVDEALQAIESTDASHDPMVLLSAAIEQVRAIEARLIQPSDPKSQGKQSVDPVNPVALNSPSVQRLRRWADDWAAVRTTLGAGDLLRARQLLKPYEL
;
A
#
# COMPACT_ATOMS: atom_id res chain seq x y z
N MET A 1 -51.93 -59.37 5.93
CA MET A 1 -52.26 -58.55 7.11
C MET A 1 -50.97 -58.12 7.80
N LYS A 2 -50.97 -56.88 8.30
CA LYS A 2 -50.03 -56.24 9.24
C LYS A 2 -48.70 -55.65 8.70
N ASN A 3 -48.64 -54.32 8.91
CA ASN A 3 -47.48 -53.48 9.20
C ASN A 3 -46.78 -52.75 8.05
N ARG A 4 -47.46 -51.73 7.50
CA ARG A 4 -46.81 -50.51 6.95
C ARG A 4 -47.56 -49.27 7.42
N CYS A 5 -47.25 -48.75 8.61
CA CYS A 5 -47.81 -47.47 9.08
C CYS A 5 -46.94 -46.73 10.13
N GLY A 6 -45.62 -46.97 10.18
CA GLY A 6 -44.76 -46.45 11.26
C GLY A 6 -43.70 -45.41 10.89
N TYR A 7 -43.44 -45.13 9.61
CA TYR A 7 -42.24 -44.38 9.21
C TYR A 7 -42.47 -42.94 8.72
N ARG A 8 -43.73 -42.47 8.68
CA ARG A 8 -44.05 -41.14 8.12
C ARG A 8 -44.21 -40.01 9.14
N ARG A 9 -44.10 -40.30 10.45
CA ARG A 9 -44.22 -39.29 11.51
C ARG A 9 -42.91 -38.90 12.20
N ILE A 10 -41.81 -39.63 12.00
CA ILE A 10 -40.54 -39.34 12.68
C ILE A 10 -39.66 -38.37 11.86
N PHE A 11 -39.76 -38.38 10.52
CA PHE A 11 -39.00 -37.47 9.66
C PHE A 11 -39.50 -36.01 9.67
N GLY A 12 -40.74 -35.76 10.08
CA GLY A 12 -41.29 -34.39 10.16
C GLY A 12 -40.77 -33.57 11.34
N TRP A 13 -40.34 -34.21 12.43
CA TRP A 13 -39.89 -33.51 13.64
C TRP A 13 -38.39 -33.24 13.66
N ILE A 14 -37.58 -33.99 12.92
CA ILE A 14 -36.12 -33.77 12.83
C ILE A 14 -35.80 -32.58 11.90
N LEU A 15 -36.62 -32.31 10.89
CA LEU A 15 -36.44 -31.15 9.99
C LEU A 15 -36.95 -29.83 10.59
N LEU A 16 -37.90 -29.86 11.54
CA LEU A 16 -38.33 -28.64 12.25
C LEU A 16 -37.38 -28.23 13.38
N GLY A 17 -36.64 -29.19 13.97
CA GLY A 17 -35.65 -28.92 15.02
C GLY A 17 -34.37 -28.24 14.51
N TRP A 18 -33.95 -28.51 13.27
CA TRP A 18 -32.77 -27.88 12.68
C TRP A 18 -33.01 -26.47 12.13
N ALA A 19 -34.25 -26.14 11.74
CA ALA A 19 -34.59 -24.79 11.30
C ALA A 19 -34.64 -23.78 12.47
N VAL A 20 -34.91 -24.23 13.70
CA VAL A 20 -35.03 -23.34 14.87
C VAL A 20 -33.68 -23.11 15.58
N VAL A 21 -32.70 -24.02 15.43
CA VAL A 21 -31.36 -23.85 16.05
C VAL A 21 -30.45 -22.91 15.23
N CYS A 22 -30.70 -22.73 13.93
CA CYS A 22 -29.93 -21.79 13.10
C CYS A 22 -30.34 -20.32 13.24
N SER A 23 -31.40 -20.00 13.99
CA SER A 23 -31.88 -18.61 14.14
C SER A 23 -31.44 -17.92 15.44
N LEU A 24 -30.61 -18.55 16.27
CA LEU A 24 -30.30 -18.09 17.63
C LEU A 24 -28.90 -17.44 17.82
N GLN A 25 -28.32 -16.86 16.76
CA GLN A 25 -27.05 -16.09 16.86
C GLN A 25 -27.08 -14.73 16.17
N ALA A 26 -28.26 -14.12 15.99
CA ALA A 26 -28.33 -12.69 15.70
C ALA A 26 -28.84 -11.99 16.96
N GLY A 27 -27.92 -11.41 17.74
CA GLY A 27 -28.30 -10.37 18.69
C GLY A 27 -29.03 -9.23 17.95
N PRO A 28 -29.76 -8.35 18.65
CA PRO A 28 -30.39 -7.20 18.01
C PRO A 28 -29.33 -6.44 17.19
N PRO A 29 -29.64 -6.00 15.96
CA PRO A 29 -28.68 -5.28 15.13
C PRO A 29 -28.16 -4.07 15.91
N LEU A 30 -26.84 -3.92 15.93
CA LEU A 30 -26.20 -2.79 16.59
C LEU A 30 -26.67 -1.49 15.89
N PRO A 31 -26.78 -0.37 16.62
CA PRO A 31 -26.97 0.94 16.00
C PRO A 31 -25.96 1.17 14.86
N LEU A 32 -26.37 1.85 13.78
CA LEU A 32 -25.58 2.00 12.54
C LEU A 32 -24.13 2.44 12.78
N GLN A 33 -23.94 3.47 13.62
CA GLN A 33 -22.63 4.00 13.96
C GLN A 33 -21.77 2.97 14.72
N LEU A 34 -22.38 2.21 15.64
CA LEU A 34 -21.68 1.19 16.41
C LEU A 34 -21.31 -0.02 15.53
N SER A 35 -22.13 -0.35 14.53
CA SER A 35 -21.80 -1.36 13.51
C SER A 35 -20.61 -0.92 12.66
N LEU A 36 -20.56 0.35 12.25
CA LEU A 36 -19.44 0.92 11.50
C LEU A 36 -18.13 0.85 12.30
N GLU A 37 -18.18 1.25 13.56
CA GLU A 37 -17.02 1.24 14.48
C GLU A 37 -16.53 -0.18 14.79
N GLU A 38 -17.44 -1.14 15.02
CA GLU A 38 -17.07 -2.56 15.23
C GLU A 38 -16.43 -3.17 13.97
N GLY A 39 -16.95 -2.85 12.79
CA GLY A 39 -16.35 -3.26 11.51
C GLY A 39 -14.93 -2.71 11.36
N ALA A 40 -14.77 -1.40 11.61
CA ALA A 40 -13.48 -0.72 11.58
C ALA A 40 -12.50 -1.29 12.61
N TRP A 41 -12.94 -1.58 13.85
CA TRP A 41 -12.10 -2.24 14.85
C TRP A 41 -11.59 -3.58 14.31
N ARG A 42 -12.50 -4.45 13.83
CA ARG A 42 -12.12 -5.78 13.32
C ARG A 42 -11.16 -5.70 12.15
N GLU A 43 -11.35 -4.74 11.25
CA GLU A 43 -10.46 -4.45 10.12
C GLU A 43 -9.09 -3.95 10.59
N GLU A 44 -9.08 -2.86 11.34
CA GLU A 44 -7.87 -2.09 11.64
C GLU A 44 -7.08 -2.74 12.76
N VAL A 45 -7.71 -3.08 13.87
CA VAL A 45 -7.03 -3.52 15.09
C VAL A 45 -6.81 -5.03 15.10
N LEU A 46 -7.81 -5.82 14.69
CA LEU A 46 -7.74 -7.29 14.77
C LEU A 46 -7.26 -7.96 13.48
N GLY A 47 -7.26 -7.25 12.34
CA GLY A 47 -7.00 -7.86 11.03
C GLY A 47 -8.00 -8.97 10.66
N HIS A 48 -9.17 -8.98 11.31
CA HIS A 48 -10.22 -9.98 11.14
C HIS A 48 -11.14 -9.63 9.96
N TYR A 49 -10.58 -9.61 8.74
CA TYR A 49 -11.28 -9.11 7.54
C TYR A 49 -12.60 -9.84 7.25
N ASN A 50 -12.69 -11.16 7.44
CA ASN A 50 -13.94 -11.90 7.23
C ASN A 50 -15.06 -11.45 8.19
N GLY A 51 -14.70 -11.00 9.39
CA GLY A 51 -15.65 -10.44 10.35
C GLY A 51 -16.07 -9.03 9.96
N ALA A 52 -15.10 -8.18 9.58
CA ALA A 52 -15.34 -6.82 9.13
C ALA A 52 -16.23 -6.77 7.85
N ILE A 53 -15.93 -7.63 6.86
CA ILE A 53 -16.71 -7.76 5.61
C ILE A 53 -18.18 -8.01 5.93
N ARG A 54 -18.48 -9.01 6.77
CA ARG A 54 -19.85 -9.36 7.14
C ARG A 54 -20.60 -8.19 7.77
N ILE A 55 -19.93 -7.44 8.64
CA ILE A 55 -20.52 -6.30 9.33
C ILE A 55 -20.81 -5.16 8.34
N HIS A 56 -19.86 -4.84 7.46
CA HIS A 56 -20.06 -3.78 6.47
C HIS A 56 -21.10 -4.16 5.40
N GLU A 57 -21.15 -5.43 4.96
CA GLU A 57 -22.22 -5.93 4.07
C GLU A 57 -23.59 -5.78 4.74
N GLN A 58 -23.75 -6.28 5.98
CA GLN A 58 -25.00 -6.14 6.74
C GLN A 58 -25.38 -4.67 6.98
N LEU A 59 -24.40 -3.79 7.18
CA LEU A 59 -24.63 -2.37 7.32
C LEU A 59 -25.16 -1.76 6.02
N LEU A 60 -24.58 -2.12 4.87
CA LEU A 60 -24.98 -1.59 3.56
C LEU A 60 -26.31 -2.14 3.04
N GLU A 61 -26.73 -3.31 3.53
CA GLU A 61 -28.04 -3.90 3.26
C GLU A 61 -29.19 -3.21 4.02
N GLN A 62 -28.89 -2.44 5.07
CA GLN A 62 -29.94 -1.77 5.84
C GLN A 62 -30.59 -0.62 5.04
N PRO A 63 -31.92 -0.49 5.07
CA PRO A 63 -32.62 0.64 4.46
C PRO A 63 -32.29 1.94 5.21
N ASN A 64 -32.24 3.06 4.49
CA ASN A 64 -32.08 4.41 5.05
C ASN A 64 -30.78 4.67 5.84
N VAL A 65 -29.69 3.96 5.55
CA VAL A 65 -28.36 4.29 6.09
C VAL A 65 -27.95 5.68 5.60
N PRO A 66 -27.58 6.62 6.50
CA PRO A 66 -27.10 7.95 6.13
C PRO A 66 -25.88 7.87 5.21
N ASP A 67 -25.79 8.75 4.21
CA ASP A 67 -24.76 8.69 3.18
C ASP A 67 -23.33 8.72 3.75
N ARG A 68 -23.09 9.51 4.80
CA ARG A 68 -21.79 9.51 5.50
C ARG A 68 -21.37 8.12 5.99
N ILE A 69 -22.29 7.38 6.62
CA ILE A 69 -22.03 6.02 7.13
C ILE A 69 -21.91 5.04 5.97
N ARG A 70 -22.74 5.20 4.94
CA ARG A 70 -22.74 4.35 3.75
C ARG A 70 -21.42 4.46 2.98
N VAL A 71 -20.95 5.67 2.74
CA VAL A 71 -19.70 5.95 2.03
C VAL A 71 -18.51 5.37 2.78
N GLU A 72 -18.41 5.61 4.09
CA GLU A 72 -17.32 5.04 4.90
C GLU A 72 -17.37 3.51 4.90
N ALA A 73 -18.55 2.91 5.07
CA ALA A 73 -18.72 1.46 5.03
C ALA A 73 -18.37 0.86 3.66
N MET A 74 -18.74 1.51 2.55
CA MET A 74 -18.37 1.10 1.20
C MET A 74 -16.85 1.16 1.00
N HIS A 75 -16.20 2.23 1.44
CA HIS A 75 -14.76 2.35 1.35
C HIS A 75 -14.06 1.24 2.16
N ARG A 76 -14.44 1.06 3.43
CA ARG A 76 -13.86 0.05 4.34
C ARG A 76 -14.08 -1.38 3.86
N LEU A 77 -15.27 -1.69 3.33
CA LEU A 77 -15.54 -2.99 2.70
C LEU A 77 -14.64 -3.21 1.46
N GLY A 78 -14.37 -2.16 0.69
CA GLY A 78 -13.46 -2.20 -0.45
C GLY A 78 -12.04 -2.56 -0.01
N ILE A 79 -11.54 -1.90 1.04
CA ILE A 79 -10.25 -2.23 1.68
C ILE A 79 -10.23 -3.68 2.15
N CYS A 80 -11.27 -4.13 2.84
CA CYS A 80 -11.34 -5.51 3.33
C CYS A 80 -11.28 -6.53 2.18
N TYR A 81 -11.96 -6.27 1.05
CA TYR A 81 -11.86 -7.13 -0.13
C TYR A 81 -10.47 -7.10 -0.76
N THR A 82 -9.82 -5.92 -0.85
CA THR A 82 -8.43 -5.78 -1.30
C THR A 82 -7.50 -6.63 -0.46
N MET A 83 -7.54 -6.48 0.87
CA MET A 83 -6.70 -7.23 1.82
C MET A 83 -6.96 -8.73 1.78
N LYS A 84 -8.16 -9.16 1.36
CA LYS A 84 -8.49 -10.56 1.12
C LYS A 84 -7.97 -11.11 -0.22
N GLY A 85 -7.48 -10.26 -1.11
CA GLY A 85 -7.12 -10.59 -2.49
C GLY A 85 -8.34 -10.71 -3.41
N ASN A 86 -9.51 -10.26 -2.97
CA ASN A 86 -10.75 -10.27 -3.75
C ASN A 86 -10.86 -8.98 -4.55
N LEU A 87 -10.00 -8.81 -5.56
CA LEU A 87 -9.80 -7.52 -6.23
C LEU A 87 -11.01 -7.08 -7.07
N ILE A 88 -11.72 -8.01 -7.72
CA ILE A 88 -12.90 -7.68 -8.53
C ILE A 88 -14.02 -7.04 -7.67
N PRO A 89 -14.44 -7.64 -6.53
CA PRO A 89 -15.35 -6.98 -5.59
C PRO A 89 -14.86 -5.63 -5.08
N ALA A 90 -13.56 -5.50 -4.75
CA ALA A 90 -12.99 -4.26 -4.26
C ALA A 90 -13.10 -3.13 -5.29
N VAL A 91 -12.65 -3.38 -6.53
CA VAL A 91 -12.70 -2.42 -7.64
C VAL A 91 -14.14 -1.99 -7.93
N ASN A 92 -15.07 -2.94 -8.02
CA ASN A 92 -16.47 -2.64 -8.25
C ASN A 92 -17.05 -1.73 -7.16
N LEU A 93 -16.66 -1.96 -5.91
CA LEU A 93 -17.17 -1.20 -4.79
C LEU A 93 -16.61 0.23 -4.74
N PHE A 94 -15.31 0.41 -5.01
CA PHE A 94 -14.70 1.74 -5.11
C PHE A 94 -15.24 2.53 -6.30
N LEU A 95 -15.43 1.89 -7.47
CA LEU A 95 -16.06 2.53 -8.63
C LEU A 95 -17.51 2.94 -8.33
N LYS A 96 -18.24 2.10 -7.60
CA LYS A 96 -19.60 2.41 -7.16
C LYS A 96 -19.60 3.60 -6.21
N LEU A 97 -18.69 3.65 -5.24
CA LEU A 97 -18.53 4.77 -4.31
C LEU A 97 -18.31 6.07 -5.09
N LEU A 98 -17.36 6.11 -6.02
CA LEU A 98 -17.07 7.31 -6.81
C LEU A 98 -18.22 7.75 -7.72
N ARG A 99 -19.01 6.79 -8.22
CA ARG A 99 -20.16 7.07 -9.08
C ARG A 99 -21.34 7.63 -8.29
N GLU A 100 -21.60 7.08 -7.11
CA GLU A 100 -22.76 7.44 -6.29
C GLU A 100 -22.47 8.63 -5.37
N PHE A 101 -21.21 8.80 -4.95
CA PHE A 101 -20.78 9.80 -3.97
C PHE A 101 -19.44 10.47 -4.38
N PRO A 102 -19.42 11.23 -5.48
CA PRO A 102 -18.18 11.81 -6.01
C PRO A 102 -17.57 12.89 -5.09
N ASP A 103 -18.38 13.62 -4.32
CA ASP A 103 -17.97 14.80 -3.54
C ASP A 103 -17.84 14.53 -2.03
N THR A 104 -17.92 13.26 -1.60
CA THR A 104 -17.89 12.89 -0.17
C THR A 104 -16.47 12.64 0.31
N GLU A 105 -15.75 13.72 0.52
CA GLU A 105 -14.41 13.66 1.11
C GLU A 105 -14.44 13.20 2.59
N PRO A 106 -13.42 12.47 3.06
CA PRO A 106 -12.19 12.09 2.35
C PRO A 106 -12.30 10.77 1.56
N PHE A 107 -13.47 10.13 1.53
CA PHE A 107 -13.60 8.75 1.09
C PHE A 107 -13.66 8.60 -0.44
N SER A 108 -14.14 9.62 -1.15
CA SER A 108 -14.04 9.71 -2.61
C SER A 108 -12.57 9.74 -3.04
N GLN A 109 -11.73 10.61 -2.47
CA GLN A 109 -10.28 10.60 -2.75
C GLN A 109 -9.65 9.25 -2.46
N LYS A 110 -9.91 8.67 -1.27
CA LYS A 110 -9.32 7.38 -0.89
C LYS A 110 -9.80 6.23 -1.79
N ALA A 111 -11.06 6.20 -2.22
CA ALA A 111 -11.56 5.19 -3.15
C ALA A 111 -10.90 5.33 -4.54
N SER A 112 -10.74 6.56 -5.02
CA SER A 112 -10.01 6.83 -6.26
C SER A 112 -8.56 6.38 -6.17
N HIS A 113 -7.90 6.63 -5.04
CA HIS A 113 -6.53 6.18 -4.80
C HIS A 113 -6.44 4.65 -4.81
N ASN A 114 -7.32 3.96 -4.09
CA ASN A 114 -7.36 2.50 -4.08
C ASN A 114 -7.66 1.89 -5.46
N LEU A 115 -8.40 2.57 -6.34
CA LEU A 115 -8.59 2.11 -7.71
C LEU A 115 -7.34 2.22 -8.56
N LEU A 116 -6.52 3.25 -8.35
CA LEU A 116 -5.22 3.37 -9.03
C LEU A 116 -4.31 2.20 -8.61
N LEU A 117 -4.27 1.88 -7.32
CA LEU A 117 -3.56 0.73 -6.77
C LEU A 117 -4.04 -0.62 -7.32
N LEU A 118 -5.31 -0.69 -7.73
CA LEU A 118 -5.94 -1.92 -8.21
C LEU A 118 -6.09 -1.96 -9.74
N SER A 119 -5.69 -0.91 -10.46
CA SER A 119 -5.88 -0.81 -11.91
C SER A 119 -5.03 -1.88 -12.62
N PRO A 120 -5.56 -2.59 -13.63
CA PRO A 120 -4.78 -3.50 -14.47
C PRO A 120 -3.62 -2.83 -15.23
N GLU A 121 -3.62 -1.50 -15.30
CA GLU A 121 -2.58 -0.65 -15.92
C GLU A 121 -1.39 -0.38 -15.00
N SER A 122 -1.52 -0.69 -13.70
CA SER A 122 -0.38 -1.07 -12.86
C SER A 122 0.17 -2.37 -13.45
N ASN A 123 1.01 -2.18 -14.46
CA ASN A 123 1.53 -3.23 -15.30
C ASN A 123 2.04 -4.36 -14.39
N PRO A 124 1.73 -5.65 -14.63
CA PRO A 124 2.34 -6.76 -13.88
C PRO A 124 3.88 -6.78 -13.95
N SER A 125 4.47 -5.99 -14.86
CA SER A 125 5.90 -5.70 -14.92
C SER A 125 6.33 -4.36 -14.30
N ASP A 126 5.41 -3.52 -13.85
CA ASP A 126 5.68 -2.46 -12.86
C ASP A 126 5.83 -3.13 -11.50
N ARG A 127 7.09 -3.29 -11.08
CA ARG A 127 7.47 -4.04 -9.87
C ARG A 127 7.26 -3.26 -8.58
N SER A 128 6.69 -2.05 -8.65
CA SER A 128 6.42 -1.17 -7.50
C SER A 128 5.61 -1.90 -6.42
N TRP A 129 4.47 -2.48 -6.78
CA TRP A 129 3.64 -3.25 -5.83
C TRP A 129 4.40 -4.42 -5.17
N PHE A 130 5.28 -5.09 -5.93
CA PHE A 130 6.08 -6.21 -5.42
C PHE A 130 7.16 -5.72 -4.45
N GLN A 131 7.76 -4.56 -4.75
CA GLN A 131 8.75 -3.91 -3.90
C GLN A 131 8.12 -3.36 -2.62
N ASP A 132 6.93 -2.76 -2.70
CA ASP A 132 6.12 -2.30 -1.57
C ASP A 132 5.72 -3.46 -0.66
N GLU A 133 5.20 -4.54 -1.24
CA GLU A 133 4.82 -5.71 -0.46
C GLU A 133 6.06 -6.36 0.16
N ARG A 134 7.21 -6.38 -0.54
CA ARG A 134 8.48 -6.84 0.04
C ARG A 134 8.99 -5.90 1.14
N LEU A 135 8.76 -4.58 1.02
CA LEU A 135 9.07 -3.60 2.05
C LEU A 135 8.29 -3.94 3.33
N PHE A 136 6.97 -4.07 3.20
CA PHE A 136 6.07 -4.46 4.30
C PHE A 136 6.46 -5.80 4.93
N LEU A 137 6.76 -6.81 4.11
CA LEU A 137 7.22 -8.12 4.59
C LEU A 137 8.47 -8.04 5.46
N GLY A 138 9.42 -7.17 5.12
CA GLY A 138 10.60 -6.96 5.97
C GLY A 138 10.28 -6.25 7.29
N ASP A 139 9.29 -5.34 7.31
CA ASP A 139 8.86 -4.71 8.55
C ASP A 139 8.23 -5.75 9.48
N LEU A 140 7.36 -6.60 8.93
CA LEU A 140 6.78 -7.73 9.66
C LEU A 140 7.85 -8.72 10.13
N ALA A 141 8.88 -8.99 9.31
CA ALA A 141 9.99 -9.87 9.70
C ALA A 141 10.76 -9.30 10.91
N LEU A 142 10.97 -7.99 10.97
CA LEU A 142 11.62 -7.33 12.11
C LEU A 142 10.72 -7.29 13.36
N VAL A 143 9.40 -7.12 13.20
CA VAL A 143 8.45 -7.26 14.33
C VAL A 143 8.47 -8.69 14.86
N LEU A 144 8.49 -9.68 13.96
CA LEU A 144 8.56 -11.10 14.29
C LEU A 144 9.88 -11.43 15.03
N ASP A 145 11.01 -10.84 14.63
CA ASP A 145 12.27 -10.97 15.36
C ASP A 145 12.13 -10.54 16.83
N GLY A 146 11.43 -9.43 17.07
CA GLY A 146 11.15 -8.92 18.41
C GLY A 146 10.27 -9.86 19.21
N ALA A 147 9.15 -10.30 18.63
CA ALA A 147 8.24 -11.22 19.29
C ALA A 147 8.95 -12.55 19.66
N LEU A 148 9.78 -13.08 18.77
CA LEU A 148 10.56 -14.30 19.02
C LEU A 148 11.69 -14.08 20.04
N ALA A 149 12.34 -12.91 20.06
CA ALA A 149 13.36 -12.56 21.04
C ALA A 149 12.81 -12.55 22.47
N HIS A 150 11.56 -12.12 22.64
CA HIS A 150 10.90 -11.96 23.93
C HIS A 150 9.89 -13.07 24.23
N SER A 151 9.90 -14.16 23.47
CA SER A 151 9.01 -15.33 23.63
C SER A 151 7.51 -14.98 23.62
N GLU A 152 7.13 -13.95 22.87
CA GLU A 152 5.74 -13.50 22.69
C GLU A 152 5.02 -14.37 21.65
N ILE A 153 4.80 -15.66 21.96
CA ILE A 153 4.35 -16.68 21.00
C ILE A 153 3.05 -16.30 20.28
N HIS A 154 2.08 -15.71 20.98
CA HIS A 154 0.83 -15.29 20.36
C HIS A 154 1.06 -14.22 19.27
N SER A 155 1.80 -13.16 19.59
CA SER A 155 2.14 -12.11 18.62
C SER A 155 3.03 -12.63 17.49
N ALA A 156 3.97 -13.54 17.79
CA ALA A 156 4.79 -14.19 16.77
C ALA A 156 3.92 -14.99 15.77
N THR A 157 2.92 -15.73 16.27
CA THR A 157 1.98 -16.48 15.43
C THR A 157 1.10 -15.55 14.58
N GLU A 158 0.61 -14.45 15.15
CA GLU A 158 -0.18 -13.46 14.40
C GLU A 158 0.62 -12.85 13.25
N VAL A 159 1.84 -12.39 13.52
CA VAL A 159 2.71 -11.80 12.51
C VAL A 159 3.14 -12.83 11.46
N ALA A 160 3.45 -14.08 11.87
CA ALA A 160 3.76 -15.15 10.94
C ALA A 160 2.59 -15.47 9.99
N ASN A 161 1.36 -15.48 10.50
CA ASN A 161 0.16 -15.67 9.70
C ASN A 161 -0.04 -14.54 8.68
N GLU A 162 0.24 -13.30 9.08
CA GLU A 162 0.15 -12.14 8.20
C GLU A 162 1.18 -12.20 7.07
N ILE A 163 2.44 -12.50 7.41
CA ILE A 163 3.52 -12.72 6.42
C ILE A 163 3.10 -13.82 5.43
N MET A 164 2.58 -14.95 5.90
CA MET A 164 2.12 -16.02 5.01
C MET A 164 0.93 -15.60 4.14
N GLY A 165 0.02 -14.79 4.67
CA GLY A 165 -1.09 -14.22 3.92
C GLY A 165 -0.62 -13.38 2.73
N ALA A 166 0.28 -12.43 3.01
CA ALA A 166 0.95 -11.58 2.02
C ALA A 166 1.70 -12.40 0.96
N LEU A 167 2.56 -13.33 1.38
CA LEU A 167 3.31 -14.18 0.47
C LEU A 167 2.41 -15.05 -0.42
N ARG A 168 1.31 -15.60 0.11
CA ARG A 168 0.33 -16.38 -0.68
C ARG A 168 -0.39 -15.49 -1.69
N MET A 169 -0.62 -14.22 -1.38
CA MET A 169 -1.14 -13.24 -2.33
C MET A 169 -0.14 -13.00 -3.46
N MET A 170 1.09 -12.63 -3.12
CA MET A 170 2.18 -12.39 -4.09
C MET A 170 2.38 -13.60 -5.01
N ARG A 171 2.39 -14.82 -4.46
CA ARG A 171 2.55 -16.07 -5.21
C ARG A 171 1.54 -16.24 -6.34
N ARG A 172 0.31 -15.72 -6.20
CA ARG A 172 -0.73 -15.81 -7.24
C ARG A 172 -0.48 -14.88 -8.43
N GLN A 173 0.35 -13.86 -8.25
CA GLN A 173 0.55 -12.77 -9.20
C GLN A 173 1.95 -12.78 -9.83
N LEU A 174 2.90 -13.49 -9.24
CA LEU A 174 4.30 -13.52 -9.69
C LEU A 174 4.62 -14.70 -10.62
N SER A 175 5.70 -14.53 -11.38
CA SER A 175 6.30 -15.57 -12.20
C SER A 175 7.83 -15.53 -12.13
N GLY A 176 8.51 -16.54 -12.68
CA GLY A 176 9.98 -16.54 -12.79
C GLY A 176 10.71 -16.56 -11.44
N GLN A 177 11.77 -15.74 -11.34
CA GLN A 177 12.68 -15.71 -10.19
C GLN A 177 12.03 -15.14 -8.91
N ASP A 178 11.10 -14.19 -9.06
CA ASP A 178 10.39 -13.59 -7.92
C ASP A 178 9.46 -14.61 -7.26
N LEU A 179 8.75 -15.40 -8.08
CA LEU A 179 7.95 -16.52 -7.60
C LEU A 179 8.79 -17.55 -6.85
N GLN A 180 9.99 -17.89 -7.36
CA GLN A 180 10.90 -18.81 -6.68
C GLN A 180 11.36 -18.28 -5.32
N SER A 181 11.56 -16.97 -5.20
CA SER A 181 11.94 -16.34 -3.92
C SER A 181 10.76 -16.37 -2.93
N VAL A 182 9.56 -16.02 -3.38
CA VAL A 182 8.33 -16.14 -2.57
C VAL A 182 8.06 -17.58 -2.14
N ASP A 183 8.21 -18.57 -3.02
CA ASP A 183 8.00 -19.99 -2.71
C ASP A 183 9.04 -20.54 -1.71
N ARG A 184 10.28 -20.02 -1.74
CA ARG A 184 11.30 -20.36 -0.73
C ARG A 184 10.96 -19.74 0.62
N THR A 185 10.52 -18.48 0.63
CA THR A 185 10.11 -17.78 1.85
C THR A 185 8.88 -18.42 2.47
N LEU A 186 7.86 -18.79 1.68
CA LEU A 186 6.68 -19.52 2.16
C LEU A 186 7.03 -20.82 2.87
N ARG A 187 7.92 -21.63 2.28
CA ARG A 187 8.38 -22.88 2.91
C ARG A 187 9.07 -22.62 4.25
N ALA A 188 9.87 -21.56 4.35
CA ALA A 188 10.50 -21.18 5.60
C ALA A 188 9.47 -20.75 6.66
N MET A 189 8.43 -20.01 6.24
CA MET A 189 7.35 -19.59 7.12
C MET A 189 6.47 -20.76 7.59
N GLU A 190 6.17 -21.73 6.72
CA GLU A 190 5.44 -22.96 7.08
C GLU A 190 6.22 -23.78 8.10
N SER A 191 7.55 -23.87 7.95
CA SER A 191 8.42 -24.51 8.95
C SER A 191 8.43 -23.76 10.29
N LEU A 192 8.39 -22.43 10.26
CA LEU A 192 8.30 -21.59 11.45
C LEU A 192 6.96 -21.76 12.16
N GLU A 193 5.84 -21.73 11.42
CA GLU A 193 4.49 -21.95 11.93
C GLU A 193 4.38 -23.30 12.64
N ALA A 194 4.87 -24.38 12.01
CA ALA A 194 4.90 -25.70 12.62
C ALA A 194 5.72 -25.73 13.93
N SER A 195 6.80 -24.94 13.98
CA SER A 195 7.63 -24.81 15.19
C SER A 195 6.93 -24.00 16.29
N LEU A 196 6.22 -22.93 15.94
CA LEU A 196 5.43 -22.11 16.87
C LEU A 196 4.24 -22.87 17.48
N ALA A 197 3.67 -23.82 16.74
CA ALA A 197 2.62 -24.71 17.26
C ALA A 197 3.18 -25.82 18.18
N SER A 198 4.49 -26.04 18.21
CA SER A 198 5.12 -27.05 19.05
C SER A 198 5.28 -26.56 20.49
N PRO A 199 5.07 -27.44 21.50
CA PRO A 199 5.38 -27.11 22.89
C PRO A 199 6.88 -26.91 23.16
N ARG A 200 7.75 -27.23 22.19
CA ARG A 200 9.20 -26.97 22.27
C ARG A 200 9.52 -25.66 21.55
N THR A 201 9.74 -24.60 22.32
CA THR A 201 10.09 -23.27 21.79
C THR A 201 11.59 -23.03 21.65
N ALA A 202 12.41 -23.95 22.15
CA ALA A 202 13.86 -23.85 22.08
C ALA A 202 14.36 -23.86 20.63
N GLY A 203 15.15 -22.85 20.26
CA GLY A 203 15.79 -22.77 18.95
C GLY A 203 14.93 -22.20 17.82
N ILE A 204 13.64 -21.89 18.05
CA ILE A 204 12.76 -21.28 17.03
C ILE A 204 13.37 -19.98 16.50
N ARG A 205 13.78 -19.09 17.40
CA ARG A 205 14.44 -17.83 17.04
C ARG A 205 15.73 -18.06 16.27
N ALA A 206 16.57 -19.00 16.69
CA ALA A 206 17.84 -19.27 16.02
C ALA A 206 17.62 -19.78 14.58
N GLY A 207 16.66 -20.68 14.39
CA GLY A 207 16.26 -21.16 13.07
C GLY A 207 15.68 -20.04 12.19
N TRP A 208 14.84 -19.17 12.77
CA TRP A 208 14.29 -18.01 12.08
C TRP A 208 15.39 -17.01 11.65
N MET A 209 16.32 -16.68 12.54
CA MET A 209 17.43 -15.76 12.25
C MET A 209 18.32 -16.26 11.12
N GLN A 210 18.44 -17.59 10.95
CA GLN A 210 19.20 -18.23 9.87
C GLN A 210 18.36 -18.52 8.61
N SER A 211 17.06 -18.20 8.63
CA SER A 211 16.16 -18.48 7.53
C SER A 211 16.52 -17.66 6.29
N PRO A 212 16.66 -18.29 5.10
CA PRO A 212 16.83 -17.55 3.86
C PRO A 212 15.61 -16.69 3.52
N GLY A 213 14.42 -17.10 3.98
CA GLY A 213 13.19 -16.31 3.81
C GLY A 213 13.24 -15.00 4.62
N ARG A 214 13.74 -15.06 5.85
CA ARG A 214 13.98 -13.87 6.68
C ARG A 214 14.97 -12.93 6.01
N SER A 215 16.13 -13.46 5.58
CA SER A 215 17.16 -12.65 4.92
C SER A 215 16.64 -11.97 3.66
N TRP A 216 15.83 -12.65 2.85
CA TRP A 216 15.24 -12.07 1.65
C TRP A 216 14.23 -10.95 1.94
N MET A 217 13.43 -11.07 3.01
CA MET A 217 12.48 -10.01 3.41
C MET A 217 13.17 -8.76 3.96
N ILE A 218 14.26 -8.94 4.71
CA ILE A 218 15.00 -7.83 5.34
C ILE A 218 16.00 -7.18 4.36
N ASP A 219 16.45 -7.89 3.33
CA ASP A 219 17.31 -7.30 2.29
C ASP A 219 16.60 -6.15 1.56
N ARG A 220 17.02 -4.92 1.86
CA ARG A 220 16.50 -3.67 1.28
C ARG A 220 17.37 -3.10 0.17
N ASP A 221 18.59 -3.59 -0.01
CA ASP A 221 19.56 -3.03 -0.97
C ASP A 221 19.06 -3.17 -2.42
N SER A 222 18.23 -4.18 -2.66
CA SER A 222 17.58 -4.43 -3.94
C SER A 222 16.24 -3.68 -4.13
N LEU A 223 15.79 -2.92 -3.13
CA LEU A 223 14.53 -2.16 -3.16
C LEU A 223 14.75 -0.68 -3.46
N PHE A 224 15.91 -0.12 -3.11
CA PHE A 224 16.17 1.33 -3.22
C PHE A 224 17.43 1.63 -4.03
N ALA A 225 17.43 2.77 -4.72
CA ALA A 225 18.66 3.33 -5.29
C ALA A 225 19.57 3.89 -4.16
N PRO A 226 20.90 3.96 -4.37
CA PRO A 226 21.86 4.35 -3.33
C PRO A 226 21.63 5.72 -2.66
N ASP A 227 20.84 6.61 -3.26
CA ASP A 227 20.58 7.97 -2.77
C ASP A 227 19.08 8.28 -2.69
N ASP A 228 18.25 7.25 -2.53
CA ASP A 228 16.82 7.43 -2.39
C ASP A 228 16.48 8.06 -1.03
N ALA A 229 15.76 9.18 -1.08
CA ALA A 229 15.31 9.89 0.10
C ALA A 229 14.55 8.93 1.04
N ASN A 230 13.76 8.00 0.51
CA ASN A 230 13.07 7.05 1.37
C ASN A 230 13.89 5.82 1.77
N ALA A 231 15.10 5.62 1.23
CA ALA A 231 16.08 4.74 1.86
C ALA A 231 16.43 5.25 3.27
N ALA A 232 16.51 6.57 3.47
CA ALA A 232 16.74 7.15 4.81
C ALA A 232 15.54 6.93 5.75
N VAL A 233 14.31 6.99 5.24
CA VAL A 233 13.09 6.66 6.00
C VAL A 233 13.12 5.19 6.41
N VAL A 234 13.39 4.28 5.47
CA VAL A 234 13.47 2.84 5.75
C VAL A 234 14.62 2.51 6.70
N GLU A 235 15.78 3.15 6.55
CA GLU A 235 16.90 2.99 7.49
C GLU A 235 16.49 3.36 8.93
N CYS A 236 15.73 4.46 9.10
CA CYS A 236 15.20 4.85 10.41
C CYS A 236 14.19 3.84 10.94
N ARG A 237 13.30 3.30 10.09
CA ARG A 237 12.30 2.29 10.47
C ARG A 237 12.94 0.95 10.86
N ASP A 238 13.95 0.53 10.13
CA ASP A 238 14.74 -0.66 10.44
C ASP A 238 15.53 -0.47 11.74
N GLY A 239 16.15 0.71 11.92
CA GLY A 239 16.82 1.09 13.16
C GLY A 239 15.88 1.05 14.36
N LEU A 240 14.69 1.63 14.22
CA LEU A 240 13.64 1.62 15.25
C LEU A 240 13.21 0.19 15.58
N SER A 241 12.98 -0.65 14.57
CA SER A 241 12.57 -2.04 14.76
C SER A 241 13.66 -2.85 15.48
N ARG A 242 14.93 -2.71 15.07
CA ARG A 242 16.06 -3.35 15.75
C ARG A 242 16.19 -2.88 17.21
N ALA A 243 15.95 -1.61 17.48
CA ALA A 243 15.96 -1.07 18.83
C ALA A 243 14.79 -1.60 19.70
N LEU A 244 13.62 -1.82 19.10
CA LEU A 244 12.48 -2.48 19.73
C LEU A 244 12.76 -3.96 20.06
N VAL A 245 13.53 -4.66 19.22
CA VAL A 245 14.02 -6.02 19.53
C VAL A 245 14.99 -5.99 20.71
N ALA A 246 15.90 -5.02 20.74
CA ALA A 246 16.90 -4.87 21.79
C ALA A 246 16.36 -4.26 23.10
N GLU A 247 15.12 -3.76 23.10
CA GLU A 247 14.52 -2.98 24.20
C GLU A 247 15.36 -1.76 24.61
N ASP A 248 15.98 -1.11 23.61
CA ASP A 248 16.80 0.09 23.80
C ASP A 248 15.97 1.37 23.61
N ALA A 249 15.43 1.88 24.72
CA ALA A 249 14.62 3.09 24.72
C ALA A 249 15.38 4.36 24.28
N ALA A 250 16.71 4.42 24.46
CA ALA A 250 17.49 5.56 24.01
C ALA A 250 17.63 5.55 22.48
N GLU A 251 17.91 4.38 21.92
CA GLU A 251 17.99 4.19 20.48
C GLU A 251 16.65 4.40 19.79
N ILE A 252 15.56 3.89 20.38
CA ILE A 252 14.19 4.13 19.88
C ILE A 252 13.92 5.64 19.76
N ARG A 253 14.23 6.42 20.80
CA ARG A 253 14.08 7.88 20.77
C ARG A 253 14.96 8.53 19.72
N ARG A 254 16.19 8.05 19.54
CA ARG A 254 17.12 8.56 18.52
C ARG A 254 16.55 8.38 17.12
N GLN A 255 16.07 7.18 16.79
CA GLN A 255 15.51 6.87 15.48
C GLN A 255 14.17 7.57 15.25
N ALA A 256 13.29 7.62 16.26
CA ALA A 256 12.05 8.40 16.19
C ALA A 256 12.33 9.91 15.95
N GLY A 257 13.34 10.47 16.63
CA GLY A 257 13.76 11.85 16.43
C GLY A 257 14.35 12.11 15.03
N ARG A 258 15.06 11.13 14.45
CA ARG A 258 15.51 11.21 13.04
C ARG A 258 14.32 11.24 12.08
N ALA A 259 13.38 10.31 12.23
CA ALA A 259 12.16 10.26 11.41
C ALA A 259 11.34 11.55 11.50
N ALA A 260 11.17 12.09 12.71
CA ALA A 260 10.44 13.34 12.93
C ALA A 260 11.10 14.55 12.25
N ARG A 261 12.43 14.69 12.33
CA ARG A 261 13.16 15.78 11.62
C ARG A 261 13.01 15.72 10.11
N TRP A 262 12.80 14.52 9.59
CA TRP A 262 12.59 14.27 8.17
C TRP A 262 11.18 14.68 7.73
N ALA A 263 10.17 14.40 8.56
CA ALA A 263 8.78 14.78 8.32
C ALA A 263 8.49 16.28 8.54
N ASP A 264 9.19 16.92 9.49
CA ASP A 264 8.88 18.26 10.01
C ASP A 264 8.83 19.38 8.94
N PRO A 265 9.73 19.46 7.93
CA PRO A 265 9.65 20.50 6.91
C PRO A 265 8.39 20.40 6.04
N VAL A 266 8.00 19.18 5.67
CA VAL A 266 6.85 18.92 4.79
C VAL A 266 5.53 19.11 5.55
N VAL A 267 5.47 18.64 6.80
CA VAL A 267 4.29 18.82 7.65
C VAL A 267 4.05 20.30 8.01
N ARG A 268 5.11 21.10 8.20
CA ARG A 268 4.99 22.53 8.52
C ARG A 268 4.63 23.42 7.33
N ALA A 269 4.94 23.00 6.11
CA ALA A 269 4.55 23.73 4.91
C ALA A 269 3.02 23.86 4.81
N GLY A 270 2.27 22.96 5.46
CA GLY A 270 0.81 23.04 5.55
C GLY A 270 0.07 22.70 4.27
N GLU A 271 0.79 22.20 3.24
CA GLU A 271 0.19 21.72 2.01
C GLU A 271 -0.52 20.39 2.28
N GLU A 272 -1.81 20.32 1.93
CA GLU A 272 -2.60 19.09 2.01
C GLU A 272 -2.20 18.15 0.86
N SER A 273 -1.10 17.42 1.04
CA SER A 273 -0.64 16.39 0.11
C SER A 273 -0.63 15.00 0.76
N LEU A 274 -0.70 13.95 -0.08
CA LEU A 274 -0.57 12.56 0.37
C LEU A 274 0.79 12.31 1.03
N THR A 275 1.86 12.91 0.48
CA THR A 275 3.20 12.87 1.06
C THR A 275 3.25 13.51 2.45
N ALA A 276 2.61 14.68 2.64
CA ALA A 276 2.50 15.30 3.95
C ALA A 276 1.69 14.43 4.94
N GLY A 277 0.62 13.80 4.46
CA GLY A 277 -0.17 12.83 5.23
C GLY A 277 0.63 11.60 5.67
N TYR A 278 1.43 11.03 4.78
CA TYR A 278 2.32 9.89 5.05
C TYR A 278 3.36 10.23 6.11
N LEU A 279 4.08 11.34 5.91
CA LEU A 279 5.14 11.79 6.81
C LEU A 279 4.58 12.16 8.20
N LYS A 280 3.38 12.76 8.25
CA LYS A 280 2.68 13.00 9.51
C LYS A 280 2.35 11.69 10.24
N LEU A 281 1.84 10.68 9.53
CA LEU A 281 1.53 9.38 10.14
C LEU A 281 2.79 8.70 10.68
N ILE A 282 3.92 8.77 9.97
CA ILE A 282 5.22 8.30 10.47
C ILE A 282 5.62 9.05 11.74
N GLN A 283 5.52 10.38 11.73
CA GLN A 283 5.89 11.21 12.88
C GLN A 283 5.07 10.86 14.12
N GLU A 284 3.74 10.78 13.99
CA GLU A 284 2.84 10.42 15.09
C GLU A 284 3.10 9.00 15.60
N SER A 285 3.28 8.05 14.69
CA SER A 285 3.56 6.64 15.00
C SER A 285 4.88 6.48 15.76
N THR A 286 5.96 7.08 15.25
CA THR A 286 7.28 6.97 15.88
C THR A 286 7.34 7.66 17.23
N ALA A 287 6.64 8.79 17.41
CA ALA A 287 6.48 9.44 18.70
C ALA A 287 5.71 8.56 19.70
N ALA A 288 4.62 7.93 19.27
CA ALA A 288 3.81 7.04 20.10
C ALA A 288 4.60 5.79 20.57
N VAL A 289 5.46 5.24 19.70
CA VAL A 289 6.39 4.14 20.03
C VAL A 289 7.44 4.61 21.04
N ALA A 290 8.07 5.76 20.79
CA ALA A 290 9.13 6.29 21.64
C ALA A 290 8.65 6.63 23.06
N LEU A 291 7.44 7.18 23.19
CA LEU A 291 6.83 7.45 24.49
C LEU A 291 6.65 6.16 25.30
N ARG A 292 6.04 5.14 24.71
CA ARG A 292 5.80 3.85 25.40
C ARG A 292 7.09 3.14 25.78
N ALA A 293 8.08 3.14 24.88
CA ALA A 293 9.39 2.57 25.17
C ALA A 293 10.09 3.29 26.33
N SER A 294 9.95 4.62 26.43
CA SER A 294 10.50 5.41 27.54
C SER A 294 9.86 5.07 28.89
N ASP A 295 8.60 4.65 28.88
CA ASP A 295 7.90 4.15 30.07
C ASP A 295 8.22 2.67 30.38
N GLY A 296 9.12 2.03 29.62
CA GLY A 296 9.42 0.59 29.73
C GLY A 296 8.33 -0.32 29.17
N ARG A 297 7.31 0.23 28.49
CA ARG A 297 6.18 -0.53 27.91
C ARG A 297 6.52 -1.06 26.51
N PHE A 298 7.58 -1.86 26.40
CA PHE A 298 8.10 -2.33 25.10
C PHE A 298 7.13 -3.20 24.31
N ARG A 299 6.33 -4.04 24.98
CA ARG A 299 5.29 -4.85 24.31
C ARG A 299 4.23 -3.98 23.65
N GLU A 300 3.78 -2.92 24.33
CA GLU A 300 2.84 -1.95 23.75
C GLU A 300 3.50 -1.15 22.63
N ALA A 301 4.77 -0.77 22.78
CA ALA A 301 5.52 -0.08 21.74
C ALA A 301 5.63 -0.94 20.46
N ARG A 302 5.90 -2.24 20.58
CA ARG A 302 5.89 -3.21 19.47
C ARG A 302 4.52 -3.34 18.83
N ALA A 303 3.45 -3.42 19.62
CA ALA A 303 2.08 -3.51 19.11
C ALA A 303 1.67 -2.25 18.33
N VAL A 304 2.00 -1.06 18.84
CA VAL A 304 1.77 0.21 18.12
C VAL A 304 2.59 0.24 16.84
N TRP A 305 3.85 -0.17 16.87
CA TRP A 305 4.69 -0.19 15.67
C TRP A 305 4.15 -1.13 14.58
N LEU A 306 3.69 -2.33 14.97
CA LEU A 306 3.02 -3.27 14.06
C LEU A 306 1.77 -2.63 13.44
N GLN A 307 0.94 -2.00 14.27
CA GLN A 307 -0.27 -1.33 13.79
C GLN A 307 0.06 -0.19 12.82
N SER A 308 1.02 0.66 13.16
CA SER A 308 1.49 1.73 12.30
C SER A 308 2.05 1.22 10.98
N SER A 309 2.80 0.11 10.99
CA SER A 309 3.34 -0.49 9.76
C SER A 309 2.23 -1.04 8.86
N ARG A 310 1.19 -1.63 9.44
CA ARG A 310 -0.03 -2.03 8.71
C ARG A 310 -0.75 -0.82 8.12
N THR A 311 -0.96 0.23 8.91
CA THR A 311 -1.64 1.44 8.45
C THR A 311 -0.84 2.13 7.35
N LEU A 312 0.48 2.23 7.49
CA LEU A 312 1.36 2.80 6.45
C LEU A 312 1.26 1.98 5.16
N ASN A 313 1.34 0.64 5.24
CA ASN A 313 1.19 -0.20 4.06
C ASN A 313 -0.21 -0.09 3.42
N ARG A 314 -1.28 0.01 4.21
CA ARG A 314 -2.65 0.11 3.68
C ARG A 314 -2.99 1.49 3.13
N ALA A 315 -2.53 2.54 3.80
CA ALA A 315 -2.85 3.92 3.43
C ALA A 315 -1.91 4.47 2.35
N PHE A 316 -0.70 3.91 2.23
CA PHE A 316 0.35 4.42 1.38
C PHE A 316 1.11 3.30 0.65
N GLY A 317 0.52 2.10 0.48
CA GLY A 317 1.08 0.98 -0.29
C GLY A 317 1.24 1.24 -1.80
N ALA A 318 1.15 2.51 -2.21
CA ALA A 318 1.53 3.06 -3.52
C ALA A 318 2.69 4.06 -3.43
N PHE A 319 2.96 4.56 -2.23
CA PHE A 319 3.64 5.82 -1.94
C PHE A 319 5.00 5.62 -1.29
N THR A 320 5.30 4.41 -0.80
CA THR A 320 6.70 4.03 -0.62
C THR A 320 7.33 3.87 -1.98
N LEU A 321 7.71 5.01 -2.53
CA LEU A 321 8.77 5.12 -3.51
C LEU A 321 8.46 4.51 -4.85
N HIS A 322 7.71 5.24 -5.66
CA HIS A 322 7.99 5.31 -7.07
C HIS A 322 7.15 6.43 -7.65
N VAL A 323 7.78 7.58 -7.90
CA VAL A 323 7.57 8.11 -9.26
C VAL A 323 8.22 7.06 -10.15
N SER A 324 7.43 6.05 -10.56
CA SER A 324 7.95 4.82 -11.15
C SER A 324 8.96 5.16 -12.23
N GLY A 325 10.22 4.82 -11.96
CA GLY A 325 11.31 4.88 -12.92
C GLY A 325 12.16 6.16 -12.97
N LEU A 326 12.05 7.13 -12.04
CA LEU A 326 13.07 8.20 -11.99
C LEU A 326 14.50 7.65 -11.76
N SER A 327 14.61 6.57 -10.99
CA SER A 327 15.86 5.83 -10.78
C SER A 327 16.37 5.11 -12.05
N ASP A 328 15.48 4.82 -13.01
CA ASP A 328 15.85 4.22 -14.30
C ASP A 328 16.62 5.22 -15.19
N PHE A 329 16.65 6.49 -14.80
CA PHE A 329 17.29 7.57 -15.55
C PHE A 329 18.64 7.99 -14.92
N PRO A 330 19.63 8.37 -15.75
CA PRO A 330 20.87 8.98 -15.29
C PRO A 330 20.61 10.19 -14.37
N GLU A 331 21.44 10.36 -13.34
CA GLU A 331 21.26 11.41 -12.32
C GLU A 331 21.18 12.81 -12.91
N GLU A 332 21.89 13.03 -14.02
CA GLU A 332 22.00 14.31 -14.72
C GLU A 332 20.67 14.77 -15.33
N ILE A 333 19.72 13.84 -15.56
CA ILE A 333 18.42 14.15 -16.16
C ILE A 333 17.25 14.06 -15.18
N ARG A 334 17.45 13.49 -13.99
CA ARG A 334 16.38 13.40 -12.97
C ARG A 334 15.79 14.76 -12.59
N PRO A 335 16.56 15.84 -12.36
CA PRO A 335 15.99 17.15 -12.04
C PRO A 335 15.10 17.71 -13.17
N GLN A 336 15.42 17.42 -14.42
CA GLN A 336 14.63 17.84 -15.57
C GLN A 336 13.33 17.04 -15.65
N LEU A 337 13.37 15.74 -15.34
CA LEU A 337 12.17 14.90 -15.29
C LEU A 337 11.23 15.28 -14.14
N VAL A 338 11.78 15.66 -12.98
CA VAL A 338 10.99 16.21 -11.88
C VAL A 338 10.26 17.48 -12.32
N ALA A 339 10.96 18.41 -12.99
CA ALA A 339 10.33 19.64 -13.50
C ALA A 339 9.20 19.38 -14.50
N VAL A 340 9.34 18.37 -15.37
CA VAL A 340 8.27 17.92 -16.26
C VAL A 340 7.06 17.45 -15.46
N LEU A 341 7.27 16.57 -14.48
CA LEU A 341 6.19 15.99 -13.68
C LEU A 341 5.49 17.06 -12.84
N THR A 342 6.22 18.06 -12.36
CA THR A 342 5.63 19.25 -11.71
C THR A 342 4.71 20.01 -12.66
N GLY A 343 5.10 20.20 -13.93
CA GLY A 343 4.22 20.81 -14.93
C GLY A 343 2.97 19.98 -15.26
N VAL A 344 3.06 18.64 -15.13
CA VAL A 344 1.90 17.74 -15.29
C VAL A 344 0.97 17.83 -14.08
N ASP A 345 1.53 17.94 -12.88
CA ASP A 345 0.78 18.18 -11.65
C ASP A 345 0.05 19.52 -11.67
N GLU A 346 0.72 20.59 -12.10
CA GLU A 346 0.10 21.90 -12.33
C GLU A 346 -1.04 21.83 -13.35
N ALA A 347 -0.91 20.99 -14.39
CA ALA A 347 -1.98 20.76 -15.36
C ALA A 347 -3.18 20.04 -14.73
N LEU A 348 -2.93 19.07 -13.84
CA LEU A 348 -3.98 18.39 -13.10
C LEU A 348 -4.71 19.38 -12.18
N GLN A 349 -3.98 20.20 -11.43
CA GLN A 349 -4.55 21.26 -10.59
C GLN A 349 -5.38 22.26 -11.41
N ALA A 350 -4.93 22.63 -12.61
CA ALA A 350 -5.66 23.51 -13.52
C ALA A 350 -6.96 22.87 -14.06
N ILE A 351 -7.02 21.54 -14.19
CA ILE A 351 -8.27 20.82 -14.55
C ILE A 351 -9.25 20.80 -13.38
N GLU A 352 -8.76 20.73 -12.15
CA GLU A 352 -9.57 20.65 -10.93
C GLU A 352 -10.02 22.02 -10.41
N SER A 353 -9.27 23.07 -10.74
CA SER A 353 -9.55 24.45 -10.34
C SER A 353 -10.68 25.06 -11.18
N THR A 354 -11.54 25.85 -10.52
CA THR A 354 -12.52 26.73 -11.19
C THR A 354 -11.91 28.07 -11.62
N ASP A 355 -10.67 28.35 -11.20
CA ASP A 355 -9.95 29.58 -11.51
C ASP A 355 -9.17 29.42 -12.82
N ALA A 356 -9.39 30.34 -13.77
CA ALA A 356 -8.86 30.27 -15.14
C ALA A 356 -7.37 30.67 -15.25
N SER A 357 -6.59 30.58 -14.17
CA SER A 357 -5.25 31.15 -14.12
C SER A 357 -4.23 30.40 -14.99
N HIS A 358 -4.47 29.10 -15.26
CA HIS A 358 -3.58 28.28 -16.08
C HIS A 358 -4.40 27.40 -17.04
N ASP A 359 -3.97 27.34 -18.31
CA ASP A 359 -4.57 26.46 -19.30
C ASP A 359 -3.90 25.07 -19.23
N PRO A 360 -4.62 24.01 -18.81
CA PRO A 360 -4.04 22.67 -18.70
C PRO A 360 -3.54 22.13 -20.05
N MET A 361 -4.07 22.59 -21.18
CA MET A 361 -3.60 22.20 -22.51
C MET A 361 -2.19 22.74 -22.81
N VAL A 362 -1.88 23.94 -22.32
CA VAL A 362 -0.57 24.58 -22.50
C VAL A 362 0.47 23.86 -21.64
N LEU A 363 0.14 23.60 -20.38
CA LEU A 363 1.01 22.89 -19.44
C LEU A 363 1.33 21.47 -19.93
N LEU A 364 0.34 20.72 -20.38
CA LEU A 364 0.56 19.38 -20.94
C LEU A 364 1.38 19.40 -22.23
N SER A 365 1.17 20.40 -23.10
CA SER A 365 1.95 20.51 -24.33
C SER A 365 3.43 20.78 -24.02
N ALA A 366 3.71 21.65 -23.05
CA ALA A 366 5.07 21.91 -22.60
C ALA A 366 5.72 20.66 -21.98
N ALA A 367 4.99 19.91 -21.15
CA ALA A 367 5.49 18.66 -20.57
C ALA A 367 5.82 17.58 -21.62
N ILE A 368 4.95 17.40 -22.63
CA ILE A 368 5.18 16.46 -23.74
C ILE A 368 6.43 16.86 -24.54
N GLU A 369 6.59 18.14 -24.87
CA GLU A 369 7.75 18.63 -25.60
C GLU A 369 9.05 18.41 -24.82
N GLN A 370 9.05 18.70 -23.52
CA GLN A 370 10.22 18.50 -22.67
C GLN A 370 10.59 17.02 -22.53
N VAL A 371 9.62 16.11 -22.35
CA VAL A 371 9.91 14.66 -22.29
C VAL A 371 10.46 14.13 -23.60
N ARG A 372 9.94 14.57 -24.75
CA ARG A 372 10.48 14.20 -26.06
C ARG A 372 11.89 14.74 -26.28
N ALA A 373 12.19 15.93 -25.77
CA ALA A 373 13.54 16.49 -25.82
C ALA A 373 14.53 15.67 -24.95
N ILE A 374 14.10 15.23 -23.76
CA ILE A 374 14.90 14.36 -22.89
C ILE A 374 15.12 12.99 -23.56
N GLU A 375 14.08 12.41 -24.15
CA GLU A 375 14.17 11.16 -24.90
C GLU A 375 15.19 11.25 -26.05
N ALA A 376 15.10 12.30 -26.87
CA ALA A 376 16.01 12.52 -27.99
C ALA A 376 17.47 12.63 -27.54
N ARG A 377 17.72 13.31 -26.40
CA ARG A 377 19.07 13.44 -25.82
C ARG A 377 19.62 12.11 -25.29
N LEU A 378 18.79 11.26 -24.70
CA LEU A 378 19.22 9.95 -24.20
C LEU A 378 19.61 8.97 -25.30
N ILE A 379 19.00 9.11 -26.48
CA ILE A 379 19.23 8.25 -27.65
C ILE A 379 20.43 8.72 -28.48
N GLN A 380 20.75 10.02 -28.46
CA GLN A 380 21.83 10.55 -29.29
C GLN A 380 23.22 10.17 -28.76
N PRO A 381 24.11 9.61 -29.61
CA PRO A 381 25.51 9.44 -29.25
C PRO A 381 26.16 10.82 -29.07
N SER A 382 26.87 11.02 -27.96
CA SER A 382 27.60 12.26 -27.70
C SER A 382 28.65 12.48 -28.80
N ASP A 383 28.44 13.46 -29.68
CA ASP A 383 29.38 13.77 -30.76
C ASP A 383 30.55 14.58 -30.17
N PRO A 384 31.79 14.05 -30.13
CA PRO A 384 32.90 14.68 -29.42
C PRO A 384 33.39 16.00 -30.05
N LYS A 385 32.86 16.40 -31.22
CA LYS A 385 33.31 17.59 -31.96
C LYS A 385 32.49 18.87 -31.72
N SER A 386 31.40 18.81 -30.96
CA SER A 386 30.52 19.96 -30.70
C SER A 386 30.70 20.60 -29.32
N GLN A 387 31.74 20.23 -28.54
CA GLN A 387 32.06 20.80 -27.22
C GLN A 387 32.67 22.22 -27.28
N GLY A 388 32.04 23.12 -28.01
CA GLY A 388 32.31 24.55 -28.00
C GLY A 388 31.24 25.30 -27.21
N LYS A 389 31.51 25.59 -25.93
CA LYS A 389 30.79 26.54 -25.06
C LYS A 389 29.30 26.23 -24.77
N GLN A 390 29.03 25.19 -23.98
CA GLN A 390 27.95 25.21 -22.98
C GLN A 390 28.17 24.05 -22.00
N SER A 391 28.21 24.36 -20.71
CA SER A 391 28.57 23.47 -19.61
C SER A 391 27.40 22.58 -19.18
N VAL A 392 27.14 21.51 -19.92
CA VAL A 392 26.27 20.43 -19.45
C VAL A 392 27.05 19.13 -19.61
N ASP A 393 27.23 18.41 -18.51
CA ASP A 393 28.00 17.16 -18.48
C ASP A 393 27.45 16.12 -19.47
N PRO A 394 28.30 15.33 -20.12
CA PRO A 394 27.87 14.37 -21.14
C PRO A 394 27.13 13.18 -20.51
N VAL A 395 25.86 13.02 -20.89
CA VAL A 395 25.06 11.84 -20.54
C VAL A 395 25.50 10.67 -21.43
N ASN A 396 25.82 9.52 -20.81
CA ASN A 396 26.14 8.31 -21.57
C ASN A 396 24.91 7.84 -22.37
N PRO A 397 25.03 7.57 -23.68
CA PRO A 397 23.91 7.18 -24.50
C PRO A 397 23.33 5.84 -24.02
N VAL A 398 22.01 5.80 -23.85
CA VAL A 398 21.29 4.63 -23.36
C VAL A 398 20.72 3.86 -24.57
N ALA A 399 20.66 2.54 -24.50
CA ALA A 399 20.12 1.72 -25.58
C ALA A 399 18.68 2.15 -25.95
N LEU A 400 18.36 2.16 -27.24
CA LEU A 400 17.04 2.49 -27.82
C LEU A 400 15.87 1.70 -27.22
N ASN A 401 16.15 0.48 -26.73
CA ASN A 401 15.18 -0.41 -26.10
C ASN A 401 15.32 -0.47 -24.57
N SER A 402 16.00 0.50 -23.97
CA SER A 402 16.10 0.58 -22.52
C SER A 402 14.73 0.84 -21.90
N PRO A 403 14.49 0.33 -20.68
CA PRO A 403 13.28 0.64 -19.91
C PRO A 403 13.01 2.14 -19.81
N SER A 404 14.07 2.94 -19.65
CA SER A 404 14.02 4.40 -19.52
C SER A 404 13.49 5.08 -20.78
N VAL A 405 13.97 4.70 -21.97
CA VAL A 405 13.50 5.26 -23.25
C VAL A 405 12.06 4.84 -23.55
N GLN A 406 11.70 3.58 -23.27
CA GLN A 406 10.33 3.10 -23.44
C GLN A 406 9.34 3.83 -22.52
N ARG A 407 9.77 4.16 -21.30
CA ARG A 407 8.98 4.90 -20.32
C ARG A 407 8.69 6.34 -20.79
N LEU A 408 9.71 7.06 -21.28
CA LEU A 408 9.52 8.43 -21.79
C LEU A 408 8.54 8.49 -22.96
N ARG A 409 8.63 7.53 -23.89
CA ARG A 409 7.67 7.43 -25.00
C ARG A 409 6.25 7.25 -24.51
N ARG A 410 6.07 6.32 -23.55
CA ARG A 410 4.77 6.04 -22.96
C ARG A 410 4.19 7.28 -22.26
N TRP A 411 4.98 7.98 -21.46
CA TRP A 411 4.54 9.24 -20.82
C TRP A 411 4.08 10.27 -21.86
N ALA A 412 4.87 10.47 -22.92
CA ALA A 412 4.51 11.40 -23.99
C ALA A 412 3.22 10.99 -24.72
N ASP A 413 3.00 9.71 -24.94
CA ASP A 413 1.79 9.19 -25.61
C ASP A 413 0.55 9.29 -24.70
N ASP A 414 0.68 8.95 -23.42
CA ASP A 414 -0.39 9.04 -22.43
C ASP A 414 -0.84 10.50 -22.24
N TRP A 415 0.10 11.45 -22.11
CA TRP A 415 -0.25 12.87 -22.00
C TRP A 415 -0.81 13.45 -23.30
N ALA A 416 -0.39 12.95 -24.47
CA ALA A 416 -1.03 13.30 -25.73
C ALA A 416 -2.48 12.80 -25.82
N ALA A 417 -2.78 11.63 -25.24
CA ALA A 417 -4.13 11.10 -25.13
C ALA A 417 -4.99 11.94 -24.15
N VAL A 418 -4.43 12.37 -23.02
CA VAL A 418 -5.08 13.33 -22.11
C VAL A 418 -5.41 14.63 -22.85
N ARG A 419 -4.44 15.21 -23.55
CA ARG A 419 -4.62 16.46 -24.30
C ARG A 419 -5.74 16.34 -25.35
N THR A 420 -5.81 15.19 -26.03
CA THR A 420 -6.89 14.91 -26.98
C THR A 420 -8.26 14.84 -26.29
N THR A 421 -8.29 14.27 -25.09
CA THR A 421 -9.49 14.12 -24.25
C THR A 421 -9.97 15.48 -23.70
N LEU A 422 -9.04 16.33 -23.24
CA LEU A 422 -9.31 17.72 -22.87
C LEU A 422 -9.84 18.54 -24.04
N GLY A 423 -9.24 18.40 -25.23
CA GLY A 423 -9.71 19.04 -26.44
C GLY A 423 -11.13 18.63 -26.86
N ALA A 424 -11.58 17.44 -26.44
CA ALA A 424 -12.94 16.96 -26.63
C ALA A 424 -13.91 17.43 -25.52
N GLY A 425 -13.43 18.14 -24.50
CA GLY A 425 -14.23 18.65 -23.39
C GLY A 425 -14.52 17.64 -22.28
N ASP A 426 -13.89 16.46 -22.27
CA ASP A 426 -14.09 15.41 -21.27
C ASP A 426 -13.12 15.57 -20.10
N LEU A 427 -13.38 16.58 -19.26
CA LEU A 427 -12.53 16.96 -18.12
C LEU A 427 -12.38 15.82 -17.10
N LEU A 428 -13.45 15.05 -16.85
CA LEU A 428 -13.45 13.96 -15.89
C LEU A 428 -12.52 12.82 -16.33
N ARG A 429 -12.56 12.45 -17.60
CA ARG A 429 -11.68 11.41 -18.15
C ARG A 429 -10.24 11.89 -18.27
N ALA A 430 -10.03 13.14 -18.67
CA ALA A 430 -8.70 13.74 -18.69
C ALA A 430 -8.03 13.74 -17.32
N ARG A 431 -8.78 14.12 -16.27
CA ARG A 431 -8.35 14.02 -14.87
C ARG A 431 -7.97 12.60 -14.48
N GLN A 432 -8.82 11.61 -14.80
CA GLN A 432 -8.55 10.21 -14.49
C GLN A 432 -7.27 9.68 -15.15
N LEU A 433 -6.98 10.12 -16.36
CA LEU A 433 -5.78 9.74 -17.11
C LEU A 433 -4.50 10.42 -16.59
N LEU A 434 -4.62 11.60 -15.97
CA LEU A 434 -3.47 12.33 -15.39
C LEU A 434 -3.18 11.98 -13.94
N LYS A 435 -4.17 11.52 -13.19
CA LYS A 435 -4.04 11.19 -11.77
C LYS A 435 -2.88 10.26 -11.39
N PRO A 436 -2.44 9.31 -12.24
CA PRO A 436 -1.24 8.52 -11.97
C PRO A 436 0.09 9.31 -11.94
N TYR A 437 0.09 10.56 -12.38
CA TYR A 437 1.27 11.43 -12.52
C TYR A 437 1.31 12.59 -11.50
N GLU A 438 0.35 12.64 -10.58
CA GLU A 438 0.27 13.60 -9.47
C GLU A 438 1.48 13.42 -8.52
N LEU A 439 2.16 14.52 -8.14
CA LEU A 439 3.42 14.49 -7.39
C LEU A 439 3.26 14.50 -5.86
#